data_AF-A0A1M6IKF6-F1
#
_entry.id   AF-A0A1M6IKF6-F1
#
_cell.length_a   1.000
_cell.length_b   1.000
_cell.length_c   1.000
_cell.angle_alpha   90.00
_cell.angle_beta   90.00
_cell.angle_gamma   90.00
#
_symmetry.space_group_name_H-M   'P 1'
#
loop_
_entity.id
_entity.type
_entity.pdbx_description
1 polymer ?
#
loop_
_entity_poly.entity_id
_entity_poly.type
_entity_poly.pdbx_seq_one_letter_code
_entity_poly.pdbx_strand_id
1 'polypeptide(L)'
;MKHNNHEHEHHGHNHSEHGENCDCGCHSGHGDHPHHEHDHHEHHHHEHDHGHDGDYEKFIENTMVLSRSWNYSVQNPVSLRILEEKAKALFLDLGTQFSVEGIILGHIKGVIKTGADSFYSLSMTREGQTDVTASKNWTPDHEAAEYTFTINILSMKHIPVEEEYLHKAMIA
;
A
#
# COMPACT_ATOMS: atom_id res chain seq x y z
N MET A 1 26.54 17.01 -55.09
CA MET A 1 27.29 15.74 -54.99
C MET A 1 26.63 14.95 -53.86
N LYS A 2 25.59 14.14 -54.10
CA LYS A 2 25.58 12.74 -54.60
C LYS A 2 26.67 11.87 -53.97
N HIS A 3 26.28 10.97 -53.05
CA HIS A 3 26.32 9.52 -53.29
C HIS A 3 25.29 8.77 -52.43
N ASN A 4 24.52 7.92 -53.13
CA ASN A 4 23.61 6.90 -52.64
C ASN A 4 24.35 5.56 -52.38
N ASN A 5 23.56 4.60 -51.88
CA ASN A 5 23.68 3.13 -51.93
C ASN A 5 24.22 2.51 -50.62
N HIS A 6 23.69 1.40 -50.10
CA HIS A 6 22.95 0.31 -50.75
C HIS A 6 22.09 -0.48 -49.75
N GLU A 7 21.10 -1.17 -50.30
CA GLU A 7 20.14 -2.10 -49.70
C GLU A 7 20.80 -3.41 -49.22
N HIS A 8 20.16 -4.11 -48.27
CA HIS A 8 19.64 -5.47 -48.50
C HIS A 8 18.80 -5.98 -47.32
N GLU A 9 17.62 -6.48 -47.68
CA GLU A 9 16.74 -7.30 -46.87
C GLU A 9 17.34 -8.68 -46.60
N HIS A 10 17.00 -9.31 -45.48
CA HIS A 10 16.91 -10.78 -45.41
C HIS A 10 15.80 -11.22 -44.46
N HIS A 11 14.94 -12.06 -45.02
CA HIS A 11 13.87 -12.82 -44.39
C HIS A 11 14.34 -13.72 -43.25
N GLY A 12 13.47 -13.89 -42.25
CA GLY A 12 13.56 -14.94 -41.24
C GLY A 12 12.16 -15.31 -40.77
N HIS A 13 11.47 -16.13 -41.55
CA HIS A 13 10.29 -16.89 -41.10
C HIS A 13 10.74 -17.87 -40.00
N ASN A 14 10.05 -17.87 -38.86
CA ASN A 14 10.07 -19.01 -37.95
C ASN A 14 8.69 -19.67 -37.97
N HIS A 15 8.64 -20.83 -38.61
CA HIS A 15 7.60 -21.84 -38.48
C HIS A 15 8.16 -23.04 -37.72
N SER A 16 7.24 -23.85 -37.19
CA SER A 16 7.40 -25.12 -36.46
C SER A 16 7.73 -24.93 -34.97
N GLU A 17 6.99 -25.53 -34.04
CA GLU A 17 6.65 -26.96 -34.00
C GLU A 17 5.18 -27.29 -33.73
N HIS A 18 4.69 -28.28 -34.49
CA HIS A 18 3.45 -29.02 -34.30
C HIS A 18 3.59 -30.08 -33.19
N GLY A 19 2.48 -30.42 -32.55
CA GLY A 19 2.40 -31.61 -31.69
C GLY A 19 0.99 -32.08 -31.34
N GLU A 20 -0.03 -31.77 -32.14
CA GLU A 20 -1.31 -32.48 -32.07
C GLU A 20 -1.14 -33.85 -32.75
N ASN A 21 -0.81 -34.86 -31.96
CA ASN A 21 -1.00 -36.28 -32.29
C ASN A 21 -0.80 -37.12 -31.02
N CYS A 22 -1.89 -37.42 -30.31
CA CYS A 22 -1.92 -38.62 -29.48
C CYS A 22 -2.52 -39.73 -30.32
N ASP A 23 -1.60 -40.44 -30.97
CA ASP A 23 -1.78 -41.74 -31.58
C ASP A 23 -1.86 -42.79 -30.46
N CYS A 24 -3.07 -43.03 -29.96
CA CYS A 24 -3.41 -44.31 -29.34
C CYS A 24 -4.69 -44.82 -29.98
N GLY A 25 -4.54 -45.37 -31.19
CA GLY A 25 -5.61 -46.06 -31.87
C GLY A 25 -6.25 -47.16 -31.03
N CYS A 26 -7.55 -47.36 -31.30
CA CYS A 26 -8.32 -48.59 -31.07
C CYS A 26 -8.65 -48.86 -29.58
N HIS A 27 -9.93 -48.93 -29.16
CA HIS A 27 -10.98 -49.73 -29.77
C HIS A 27 -12.38 -49.17 -29.51
N SER A 28 -13.18 -49.14 -30.57
CA SER A 28 -14.63 -49.17 -30.55
C SER A 28 -15.10 -50.41 -29.77
N GLY A 29 -15.83 -50.18 -28.68
CA GLY A 29 -16.48 -51.22 -27.90
C GLY A 29 -17.90 -50.79 -27.59
N HIS A 30 -18.82 -51.03 -28.53
CA HIS A 30 -20.25 -51.09 -28.23
C HIS A 30 -20.45 -52.25 -27.25
N GLY A 31 -20.78 -51.92 -26.01
CA GLY A 31 -21.25 -52.85 -25.00
C GLY A 31 -22.54 -52.30 -24.43
N ASP A 32 -23.65 -52.90 -24.85
CA ASP A 32 -24.96 -52.78 -24.21
C ASP A 32 -24.81 -53.00 -22.71
N HIS A 33 -25.13 -52.01 -21.87
CA HIS A 33 -25.68 -52.29 -20.56
C HIS A 33 -26.73 -51.25 -20.15
N PRO A 34 -27.93 -51.70 -19.74
CA PRO A 34 -29.01 -50.86 -19.23
C PRO A 34 -28.78 -50.51 -17.75
N HIS A 35 -29.67 -49.66 -17.25
CA HIS A 35 -29.89 -49.23 -15.86
C HIS A 35 -29.39 -47.83 -15.54
N HIS A 36 -30.34 -46.90 -15.70
CA HIS A 36 -30.50 -45.75 -14.84
C HIS A 36 -30.38 -46.18 -13.36
N GLU A 37 -29.27 -45.85 -12.72
CA GLU A 37 -29.26 -45.61 -11.29
C GLU A 37 -29.03 -44.11 -11.11
N HIS A 38 -30.12 -43.43 -10.76
CA HIS A 38 -30.08 -42.09 -10.20
C HIS A 38 -29.46 -42.21 -8.81
N ASP A 39 -28.15 -42.10 -8.71
CA ASP A 39 -27.52 -41.89 -7.42
C ASP A 39 -27.42 -40.39 -7.14
N HIS A 40 -27.88 -40.06 -5.95
CA HIS A 40 -28.24 -38.73 -5.54
C HIS A 40 -26.98 -37.87 -5.45
N HIS A 41 -26.85 -36.90 -6.36
CA HIS A 41 -26.02 -35.74 -6.08
C HIS A 41 -26.66 -35.03 -4.88
N GLU A 42 -26.16 -35.32 -3.69
CA GLU A 42 -26.29 -34.45 -2.54
C GLU A 42 -25.74 -33.10 -2.98
N HIS A 43 -26.65 -32.21 -3.34
CA HIS A 43 -26.38 -30.80 -3.45
C HIS A 43 -25.97 -30.36 -2.05
N HIS A 44 -24.67 -30.39 -1.78
CA HIS A 44 -24.08 -29.56 -0.75
C HIS A 44 -24.37 -28.12 -1.18
N HIS A 45 -25.53 -27.63 -0.76
CA HIS A 45 -25.78 -26.22 -0.61
C HIS A 45 -24.69 -25.75 0.32
N HIS A 46 -23.60 -25.24 -0.25
CA HIS A 46 -22.77 -24.28 0.44
C HIS A 46 -23.73 -23.13 0.76
N GLU A 47 -24.30 -23.18 1.96
CA GLU A 47 -24.84 -22.01 2.62
C GLU A 47 -23.66 -21.04 2.63
N HIS A 48 -23.66 -20.15 1.64
CA HIS A 48 -22.85 -18.95 1.70
C HIS A 48 -23.40 -18.23 2.91
N ASP A 49 -22.66 -18.33 4.02
CA ASP A 49 -22.82 -17.48 5.18
C ASP A 49 -22.79 -16.05 4.63
N HIS A 50 -23.99 -15.49 4.44
CA HIS A 50 -24.18 -14.12 4.02
C HIS A 50 -23.76 -13.30 5.23
N GLY A 51 -22.44 -13.09 5.33
CA GLY A 51 -21.82 -12.30 6.39
C GLY A 51 -22.68 -11.06 6.60
N HIS A 52 -23.19 -10.93 7.82
CA HIS A 52 -24.20 -9.95 8.17
C HIS A 52 -23.80 -8.57 7.63
N ASP A 53 -24.56 -8.02 6.68
CA ASP A 53 -24.32 -6.69 6.10
C ASP A 53 -24.14 -5.61 7.18
N GLY A 54 -24.76 -5.80 8.35
CA GLY A 54 -24.65 -4.90 9.51
C GLY A 54 -23.31 -4.93 10.26
N ASP A 55 -22.44 -5.92 10.05
CA ASP A 55 -21.12 -5.95 10.67
C ASP A 55 -20.11 -5.09 9.89
N TYR A 56 -20.32 -4.93 8.57
CA TYR A 56 -19.51 -4.04 7.73
C TYR A 56 -19.77 -2.56 8.05
N GLU A 57 -21.03 -2.18 8.29
CA GLU A 57 -21.38 -0.79 8.64
C GLU A 57 -20.74 -0.38 9.98
N LYS A 58 -20.85 -1.23 11.02
CA LYS A 58 -20.18 -1.00 12.31
C LYS A 58 -18.67 -0.93 12.19
N PHE A 59 -18.08 -1.71 11.30
CA PHE A 59 -16.64 -1.67 11.05
C PHE A 59 -16.20 -0.33 10.42
N ILE A 60 -16.97 0.19 9.46
CA ILE A 60 -16.72 1.51 8.86
C ILE A 60 -16.87 2.61 9.90
N GLU A 61 -17.91 2.56 10.74
CA GLU A 61 -18.14 3.53 11.81
C GLU A 61 -16.99 3.59 12.83
N ASN A 62 -16.34 2.45 13.09
CA ASN A 62 -15.19 2.35 13.98
C ASN A 62 -13.85 2.64 13.30
N THR A 63 -13.85 2.94 12.00
CA THR A 63 -12.63 3.32 11.27
C THR A 63 -12.34 4.81 11.47
N MET A 64 -11.12 5.12 11.86
CA MET A 64 -10.58 6.47 11.84
C MET A 64 -9.82 6.72 10.55
N VAL A 65 -10.21 7.79 9.86
CA VAL A 65 -9.48 8.36 8.73
C VAL A 65 -9.19 9.82 9.03
N LEU A 66 -7.91 10.18 9.06
CA LEU A 66 -7.46 11.56 9.22
C LEU A 66 -6.42 11.87 8.15
N SER A 67 -6.56 13.00 7.48
CA SER A 67 -5.55 13.55 6.59
C SER A 67 -5.44 15.05 6.80
N ARG A 68 -4.28 15.51 7.25
CA ARG A 68 -4.03 16.92 7.58
C ARG A 68 -2.66 17.37 7.14
N SER A 69 -2.57 18.64 6.78
CA SER A 69 -1.35 19.28 6.31
C SER A 69 -1.25 20.68 6.88
N TRP A 70 -0.11 21.00 7.48
CA TRP A 70 0.19 22.31 8.05
C TRP A 70 1.45 22.89 7.43
N ASN A 71 1.43 24.20 7.17
CA ASN A 71 2.58 24.95 6.69
C ASN A 71 3.10 25.81 7.83
N TYR A 72 4.40 25.80 8.03
CA TYR A 72 5.09 26.55 9.07
C TYR A 72 6.06 27.53 8.43
N SER A 73 6.08 28.74 8.97
CA SER A 73 7.08 29.77 8.67
C SER A 73 7.59 30.29 10.01
N VAL A 74 8.88 30.09 10.28
CA VAL A 74 9.51 30.37 11.57
C VAL A 74 10.52 31.51 11.42
N GLN A 75 10.58 32.38 12.43
CA GLN A 75 11.52 33.52 12.43
C GLN A 75 12.98 33.06 12.57
N ASN A 76 13.20 32.02 13.37
CA ASN A 76 14.50 31.38 13.55
C ASN A 76 14.47 30.04 12.80
N PRO A 77 15.32 29.85 11.78
CA PRO A 77 15.40 28.58 11.07
C PRO A 77 15.64 27.42 12.02
N VAL A 78 14.97 26.30 11.77
CA VAL A 78 15.04 25.10 12.61
C VAL A 78 15.85 24.05 11.87
N SER A 79 16.75 23.37 12.58
CA SER A 79 17.52 22.27 11.98
C SER A 79 16.59 21.12 11.55
N LEU A 80 16.91 20.49 10.42
CA LEU A 80 16.13 19.35 9.93
C LEU A 80 16.17 18.18 10.92
N ARG A 81 17.27 18.02 11.68
CA ARG A 81 17.37 17.04 12.78
C ARG A 81 16.28 17.24 13.85
N ILE A 82 16.00 18.48 14.25
CA ILE A 82 14.93 18.76 15.23
C ILE A 82 13.57 18.34 14.66
N LEU A 83 13.31 18.60 13.37
CA LEU A 83 12.08 18.19 12.71
C LEU A 83 11.95 16.65 12.66
N GLU A 84 13.03 15.94 12.40
CA GLU A 84 13.04 14.47 12.47
C GLU A 84 12.73 13.95 13.87
N GLU A 85 13.37 14.51 14.90
CA GLU A 85 13.20 14.08 16.29
C GLU A 85 11.75 14.29 16.75
N LYS A 86 11.16 15.44 16.42
CA LYS A 86 9.75 15.72 16.70
C LYS A 86 8.80 14.77 15.98
N ALA A 87 9.02 14.54 14.69
CA ALA A 87 8.18 13.63 13.94
C ALA A 87 8.30 12.17 14.42
N LYS A 88 9.51 11.71 14.78
CA LYS A 88 9.72 10.39 15.40
C LYS A 88 9.00 10.30 16.74
N ALA A 89 9.11 11.31 17.60
CA ALA A 89 8.44 11.33 18.90
C ALA A 89 6.92 11.27 18.74
N LEU A 90 6.36 12.06 17.81
CA LEU A 90 4.93 12.00 17.48
C LEU A 90 4.52 10.62 16.98
N PHE A 91 5.31 10.00 16.11
CA PHE A 91 5.02 8.67 15.56
C PHE A 91 5.04 7.59 16.63
N LEU A 92 5.99 7.64 17.56
CA LEU A 92 6.04 6.70 18.68
C LEU A 92 4.81 6.83 19.57
N ASP A 93 4.44 8.07 19.92
CA ASP A 93 3.25 8.32 20.75
C ASP A 93 1.96 7.86 20.05
N LEU A 94 1.76 8.23 18.78
CA LEU A 94 0.61 7.75 18.01
C LEU A 94 0.65 6.22 17.88
N GLY A 95 1.82 5.62 17.66
CA GLY A 95 1.98 4.17 17.61
C GLY A 95 1.46 3.48 18.86
N THR A 96 1.80 3.99 20.05
CA THR A 96 1.30 3.47 21.33
C THR A 96 -0.21 3.66 21.49
N GLN A 97 -0.78 4.77 21.01
CA GLN A 97 -2.23 4.99 21.08
C GLN A 97 -2.99 4.03 20.16
N PHE A 98 -2.56 3.92 18.91
CA PHE A 98 -3.25 3.20 17.83
C PHE A 98 -2.99 1.70 17.80
N SER A 99 -1.97 1.21 18.52
CA SER A 99 -1.67 -0.22 18.54
C SER A 99 -2.71 -1.03 19.32
N VAL A 100 -2.86 -2.27 18.89
CA VAL A 100 -3.48 -3.37 19.64
C VAL A 100 -2.47 -4.51 19.56
N GLU A 101 -1.94 -4.91 20.72
CA GLU A 101 -0.88 -5.93 20.81
C GLU A 101 0.35 -5.58 19.93
N GLY A 102 0.70 -4.28 19.85
CA GLY A 102 1.83 -3.78 19.07
C GLY A 102 1.58 -3.65 17.57
N ILE A 103 0.39 -3.99 17.06
CA ILE A 103 0.01 -3.88 15.65
C ILE A 103 -0.92 -2.68 15.46
N ILE A 104 -0.66 -1.85 14.47
CA ILE A 104 -1.60 -0.82 14.02
C ILE A 104 -2.47 -1.45 12.94
N LEU A 105 -3.77 -1.60 13.22
CA LEU A 105 -4.75 -2.10 12.25
C LEU A 105 -5.07 -1.01 11.21
N GLY A 106 -4.11 -0.77 10.32
CA GLY A 106 -4.12 0.33 9.37
C GLY A 106 -2.69 0.85 9.13
N HIS A 107 -2.52 2.17 9.05
CA HIS A 107 -1.19 2.78 8.97
C HIS A 107 -1.20 4.26 9.36
N ILE A 108 -0.06 4.71 9.86
CA ILE A 108 0.25 6.14 10.05
C ILE A 108 1.33 6.51 9.04
N LYS A 109 1.13 7.59 8.29
CA LYS A 109 2.09 8.12 7.30
C LYS A 109 2.28 9.60 7.49
N GLY A 110 3.52 10.05 7.47
CA GLY A 110 3.91 11.43 7.75
C GLY A 110 4.94 11.87 6.73
N VAL A 111 4.86 13.12 6.28
CA VAL A 111 5.84 13.70 5.36
C VAL A 111 6.13 15.13 5.79
N ILE A 112 7.40 15.43 5.97
CA ILE A 112 7.92 16.79 6.12
C ILE A 112 8.54 17.19 4.78
N LYS A 113 8.25 18.40 4.29
CA LYS A 113 8.86 18.96 3.08
C LYS A 113 9.51 20.29 3.37
N THR A 114 10.71 20.49 2.83
CA THR A 114 11.48 21.74 2.91
C THR A 114 11.84 22.22 1.50
N GLY A 115 10.96 23.00 0.89
CA GLY A 115 11.06 23.35 -0.54
C GLY A 115 10.62 22.23 -1.48
N ALA A 116 11.02 22.30 -2.76
CA ALA A 116 10.51 21.42 -3.82
C ALA A 116 11.08 19.99 -3.79
N ASP A 117 12.39 19.86 -3.51
CA ASP A 117 13.13 18.60 -3.71
C ASP A 117 13.70 18.00 -2.41
N SER A 118 13.28 18.51 -1.24
CA SER A 118 13.71 17.98 0.06
C SER A 118 12.51 17.50 0.87
N PHE A 119 12.53 16.22 1.23
CA PHE A 119 11.49 15.60 2.05
C PHE A 119 12.04 14.56 3.03
N TYR A 120 11.27 14.35 4.10
CA TYR A 120 11.45 13.32 5.10
C TYR A 120 10.11 12.66 5.37
N SER A 121 9.98 11.37 5.06
CA SER A 121 8.76 10.61 5.25
C SER A 121 8.94 9.53 6.31
N LEU A 122 7.93 9.38 7.16
CA LEU A 122 7.82 8.32 8.14
C LEU A 122 6.56 7.50 7.85
N SER A 123 6.62 6.19 8.03
CA SER A 123 5.44 5.34 8.08
C SER A 123 5.53 4.33 9.22
N MET A 124 4.37 3.97 9.77
CA MET A 124 4.28 3.00 10.87
C MET A 124 3.07 2.09 10.66
N THR A 125 3.32 0.78 10.79
CA THR A 125 2.30 -0.28 10.84
C THR A 125 2.41 -1.12 12.11
N ARG A 126 3.50 -0.97 12.86
CA ARG A 126 3.75 -1.63 14.16
C ARG A 126 4.32 -0.63 15.13
N GLU A 127 3.90 -0.71 16.37
CA GLU A 127 4.39 0.15 17.45
C GLU A 127 5.92 0.05 17.56
N GLY A 128 6.58 1.20 17.71
CA GLY A 128 8.05 1.27 17.82
C GLY A 128 8.82 1.02 16.53
N GLN A 129 8.16 0.59 15.43
CA GLN A 129 8.80 0.34 14.14
C GLN A 129 8.41 1.41 13.14
N THR A 130 9.28 2.42 12.99
CA THR A 130 9.08 3.51 12.04
C THR A 130 9.97 3.30 10.81
N ASP A 131 9.36 3.13 9.65
CA ASP A 131 10.05 3.14 8.37
C ASP A 131 10.31 4.59 7.98
N VAL A 132 11.55 4.90 7.64
CA VAL A 132 11.97 6.26 7.27
C VAL A 132 12.50 6.26 5.85
N THR A 133 12.08 7.24 5.07
CA THR A 133 12.66 7.53 3.76
C THR A 133 12.90 9.04 3.66
N ALA A 134 14.10 9.43 3.23
CA ALA A 134 14.46 10.82 3.04
C ALA A 134 14.93 11.05 1.59
N SER A 135 14.66 12.23 1.07
CA SER A 135 15.22 12.65 -0.22
C SER A 135 16.74 12.76 -0.16
N LYS A 136 17.41 12.73 -1.33
CA LYS A 136 18.86 12.96 -1.41
C LYS A 136 19.31 14.33 -0.89
N ASN A 137 18.41 15.31 -0.88
CA ASN A 137 18.68 16.68 -0.45
C ASN A 137 18.36 16.93 1.03
N TRP A 138 17.89 15.89 1.74
CA TRP A 138 17.61 15.99 3.17
C TRP A 138 18.90 15.80 3.97
N THR A 139 19.46 16.91 4.47
CA THR A 139 20.66 16.90 5.32
C THR A 139 20.26 17.32 6.74
N PRO A 140 20.39 16.46 7.76
CA PRO A 140 19.93 16.76 9.12
C PRO A 140 20.51 18.03 9.74
N ASP A 141 21.73 18.41 9.34
CA ASP A 141 22.42 19.62 9.83
C ASP A 141 22.04 20.91 9.07
N HIS A 142 21.22 20.82 8.01
CA HIS A 142 20.66 22.00 7.36
C HIS A 142 19.51 22.59 8.18
N GLU A 143 19.19 23.85 7.92
CA GLU A 143 18.08 24.56 8.57
C GLU A 143 16.99 24.90 7.57
N ALA A 144 15.75 24.97 8.05
CA ALA A 144 14.59 25.39 7.29
C ALA A 144 13.86 26.52 8.03
N ALA A 145 13.63 27.63 7.32
CA ALA A 145 12.73 28.70 7.77
C ALA A 145 11.26 28.40 7.43
N GLU A 146 11.03 27.51 6.46
CA GLU A 146 9.70 27.11 6.00
C GLU A 146 9.66 25.60 5.80
N TYR A 147 8.58 24.98 6.27
CA TYR A 147 8.34 23.55 6.06
C TYR A 147 6.85 23.23 6.09
N THR A 148 6.49 22.13 5.43
CA THR A 148 5.14 21.56 5.49
C THR A 148 5.21 20.23 6.20
N PHE A 149 4.29 19.98 7.14
CA PHE A 149 4.07 18.64 7.69
C PHE A 149 2.70 18.13 7.27
N THR A 150 2.67 16.96 6.65
CA THR A 150 1.44 16.24 6.30
C THR A 150 1.40 14.93 7.08
N ILE A 151 0.25 14.61 7.67
CA ILE A 151 0.00 13.32 8.34
C ILE A 151 -1.28 12.69 7.80
N ASN A 152 -1.24 11.37 7.62
CA ASN A 152 -2.37 10.53 7.24
C ASN A 152 -2.46 9.38 8.23
N ILE A 153 -3.62 9.19 8.83
CA ILE A 153 -3.91 8.10 9.75
C ILE A 153 -5.10 7.34 9.18
N LEU A 154 -4.90 6.05 8.94
CA LEU A 154 -5.97 5.09 8.73
C LEU A 154 -5.87 4.06 9.85
N SER A 155 -6.93 3.88 10.62
CA SER A 155 -6.97 2.90 11.71
C SER A 155 -8.36 2.30 11.81
N MET A 156 -8.47 0.98 11.95
CA MET A 156 -9.73 0.28 12.24
C MET A 156 -10.17 0.42 13.71
N LYS A 157 -9.34 1.10 14.52
CA LYS A 157 -9.65 1.50 15.90
C LYS A 157 -9.90 3.00 15.91
N HIS A 158 -11.11 3.41 16.29
CA HIS A 158 -11.47 4.82 16.45
C HIS A 158 -10.83 5.37 17.72
N ILE A 159 -9.86 6.26 17.57
CA ILE A 159 -9.27 7.02 18.68
C ILE A 159 -9.38 8.50 18.32
N PRO A 160 -10.11 9.31 19.10
CA PRO A 160 -10.16 10.74 18.85
C PRO A 160 -8.75 11.31 19.02
N VAL A 161 -8.22 11.91 17.94
CA VAL A 161 -6.96 12.65 17.98
C VAL A 161 -7.28 14.10 17.68
N GLU A 162 -6.95 14.96 18.65
CA GLU A 162 -7.09 16.40 18.48
C GLU A 162 -6.09 16.91 17.43
N GLU A 163 -6.58 17.59 16.40
CA GLU A 163 -5.70 18.14 15.36
C GLU A 163 -4.71 19.18 15.93
N GLU A 164 -5.11 19.87 16.99
CA GLU A 164 -4.25 20.81 17.72
C GLU A 164 -3.05 20.10 18.35
N TYR A 165 -3.23 18.86 18.84
CA TYR A 165 -2.13 18.05 19.36
C TYR A 165 -1.09 17.75 18.27
N LEU A 166 -1.56 17.30 17.10
CA LEU A 166 -0.70 17.00 15.94
C LEU A 166 0.05 18.24 15.44
N HIS A 167 -0.64 19.39 15.40
CA HIS A 167 -0.05 20.66 15.02
C HIS A 167 1.03 21.11 16.03
N LYS A 168 0.71 21.09 17.33
CA LYS A 168 1.65 21.51 18.39
C LYS A 168 2.90 20.65 18.46
N ALA A 169 2.78 19.35 18.17
CA ALA A 169 3.93 18.44 18.15
C ALA A 169 5.01 18.87 17.14
N MET A 170 4.62 19.58 16.08
CA MET A 170 5.53 19.99 15.01
C MET A 170 5.94 21.47 15.04
N ILE A 171 5.36 22.30 15.91
CA ILE A 171 5.83 23.68 16.10
C ILE A 171 7.25 23.64 16.66
N ALA A 172 8.19 24.34 16.02
CA ALA A 172 9.60 24.39 16.38
C ALA A 172 10.14 25.79 16.64
#